data_AF-A0A9X3F4Y1-F1
#
_entry.id   AF-A0A9X3F4Y1-F1
#
_cell.length_a   1.000
_cell.length_b   1.000
_cell.length_c   1.000
_cell.angle_alpha   90.00
_cell.angle_beta   90.00
_cell.angle_gamma   90.00
#
_symmetry.space_group_name_H-M   'P 1'
#
loop_
_entity.id
_entity.type
_entity.pdbx_description
1 polymer ?
#
loop_
_entity_poly.entity_id
_entity_poly.type
_entity_poly.pdbx_seq_one_letter_code
_entity_poly.pdbx_strand_id
1 'polypeptide(L)'
;MINQDNAYEIKQLKEQVAALVNEVKSLSSKVNPNDEMWDDQDMINYWKVSKRTLATWRKEGIIGYVQVANKIWYPRQAKEQFIAKYLIIPDAKYLVQVHKLDAVQLVKSVEQVSTPEEVAKMENIDVEVVYRWLNHKGYSCLEIDSQLFITKYQVEEFLNRENENK
;
A
#
# COMPACT_ATOMS: atom_id res chain seq x y z
N MET A 1 21.80 33.78 -45.38
CA MET A 1 22.54 33.98 -44.11
C MET A 1 21.55 33.95 -42.94
N ILE A 2 20.96 32.79 -42.63
CA ILE A 2 19.92 32.63 -41.56
C ILE A 2 20.28 31.52 -40.55
N ASN A 3 21.28 30.67 -40.84
CA ASN A 3 21.61 29.49 -40.02
C ASN A 3 22.66 29.71 -38.91
N GLN A 4 23.34 30.86 -38.87
CA GLN A 4 24.36 31.13 -37.84
C GLN A 4 23.76 31.63 -36.51
N ASP A 5 22.68 32.41 -36.56
CA ASP A 5 22.00 32.91 -35.36
C ASP A 5 21.30 31.78 -34.61
N ASN A 6 20.59 30.88 -35.32
CA ASN A 6 19.95 29.73 -34.70
C ASN A 6 20.96 28.79 -34.00
N ALA A 7 22.14 28.61 -34.58
CA ALA A 7 23.19 27.79 -33.97
C ALA A 7 23.75 28.43 -32.70
N TYR A 8 23.84 29.76 -32.67
CA TYR A 8 24.27 30.53 -31.50
C TYR A 8 23.24 30.48 -30.38
N GLU A 9 21.96 30.70 -30.69
CA GLU A 9 20.86 30.59 -29.72
C GLU A 9 20.74 29.18 -29.12
N ILE A 10 20.86 28.13 -29.95
CA ILE A 10 20.87 26.73 -29.48
C ILE A 10 22.04 26.48 -28.53
N LYS A 11 23.22 27.05 -28.81
CA LYS A 11 24.38 26.91 -27.93
C LYS A 11 24.14 27.59 -26.59
N GLN A 12 23.60 28.81 -26.61
CA GLN A 12 23.31 29.58 -25.40
C GLN A 12 22.22 28.90 -24.54
N LEU A 13 21.19 28.35 -25.18
CA LEU A 13 20.16 27.55 -24.50
C LEU A 13 20.75 26.30 -23.84
N LYS A 14 21.67 25.59 -24.50
CA LYS A 14 22.35 24.43 -23.91
C LYS A 14 23.17 24.79 -22.67
N GLU A 15 23.87 25.91 -22.71
CA GLU A 15 24.64 26.41 -21.56
C GLU A 15 23.72 26.80 -20.39
N GLN A 16 22.60 27.47 -20.66
CA GLN A 16 21.61 27.80 -19.64
C GLN A 16 20.95 26.56 -19.02
N VAL A 17 20.58 25.57 -19.84
CA VAL A 17 20.03 24.30 -19.34
C VAL A 17 21.06 23.56 -18.48
N ALA A 18 22.33 23.54 -18.89
CA ALA A 18 23.39 22.92 -18.10
C ALA A 18 23.60 23.62 -16.76
N ALA A 19 23.56 24.95 -16.73
CA ALA A 19 23.62 25.74 -15.50
C ALA A 19 22.45 25.43 -14.56
N LEU A 20 21.22 25.40 -15.09
CA LEU A 20 20.03 25.06 -14.32
C LEU A 20 20.10 23.65 -13.72
N VAL A 21 20.54 22.67 -14.51
CA VAL A 21 20.70 21.28 -14.05
C VAL A 21 21.71 21.19 -12.90
N ASN A 22 22.80 21.95 -12.97
CA ASN A 22 23.79 21.98 -11.91
C ASN A 22 23.25 22.64 -10.64
N GLU A 23 22.46 23.70 -10.77
CA GLU A 23 21.82 24.38 -9.65
C GLU A 23 20.81 23.46 -8.96
N VAL A 24 19.96 22.78 -9.72
CA VAL A 24 19.00 21.78 -9.20
C VAL A 24 19.73 20.64 -8.48
N LYS A 25 20.83 20.11 -9.02
CA LYS A 25 21.66 19.09 -8.35
C LYS A 25 22.28 19.60 -7.05
N SER A 26 22.67 20.86 -7.01
CA SER A 26 23.25 21.47 -5.80
C SER A 26 22.19 21.70 -4.71
N LEU A 27 20.94 21.97 -5.10
CA LEU A 27 19.81 22.10 -4.18
C LEU A 27 19.35 20.73 -3.69
N SER A 28 19.27 19.73 -4.57
CA SER A 28 18.90 18.36 -4.22
C SER A 28 19.89 17.69 -3.26
N SER A 29 21.16 18.12 -3.26
CA SER A 29 22.17 17.63 -2.31
C SER A 29 22.13 18.34 -0.96
N LYS A 30 21.58 19.57 -0.89
CA LYS A 30 21.36 20.31 0.37
C LYS A 30 20.07 19.92 1.08
N VAL A 31 19.05 19.55 0.32
CA VAL A 31 17.83 18.92 0.85
C VAL A 31 18.13 17.44 1.02
N ASN A 32 18.76 17.06 2.12
CA ASN A 32 18.90 15.66 2.45
C ASN A 32 17.50 15.11 2.75
N PRO A 33 16.90 14.31 1.86
CA PRO A 33 15.53 13.87 2.05
C PRO A 33 15.44 12.80 3.15
N ASN A 34 16.58 12.39 3.76
CA ASN A 34 16.62 11.57 4.96
C ASN A 34 16.42 12.36 6.26
N ASP A 35 16.59 13.69 6.24
CA ASP A 35 16.38 14.56 7.41
C ASP A 35 14.91 15.04 7.53
N GLU A 36 14.02 14.52 6.69
CA GLU A 36 12.60 14.82 6.78
C GLU A 36 11.97 14.17 8.02
N MET A 37 11.77 14.99 9.06
CA MET A 37 11.06 14.63 10.28
C MET A 37 9.65 15.21 10.24
N TRP A 38 8.65 14.34 10.44
CA TRP A 38 7.25 14.77 10.55
C TRP A 38 6.85 14.87 12.01
N ASP A 39 5.99 15.81 12.35
CA ASP A 39 5.33 15.84 13.66
C ASP A 39 3.94 15.17 13.63
N ASP A 40 3.22 15.22 14.75
CA ASP A 40 1.85 14.68 14.83
C ASP A 40 0.89 15.38 13.84
N GLN A 41 1.05 16.68 13.55
CA GLN A 41 0.19 17.40 12.61
C GLN A 41 0.46 16.97 11.17
N ASP A 42 1.73 16.82 10.81
CA ASP A 42 2.12 16.31 9.49
C ASP A 42 1.54 14.92 9.26
N MET A 43 1.69 14.01 10.23
CA MET A 43 1.12 12.66 10.15
C MET A 43 -0.40 12.69 9.94
N ILE A 44 -1.13 13.54 10.66
CA ILE A 44 -2.58 13.69 10.51
C ILE A 44 -2.93 14.24 9.11
N ASN A 45 -2.18 15.24 8.63
CA ASN A 45 -2.47 15.92 7.37
C ASN A 45 -2.16 15.04 6.15
N TYR A 46 -1.02 14.36 6.16
CA TYR A 46 -0.54 13.56 5.04
C TYR A 46 -1.12 12.14 5.03
N TRP A 47 -1.22 11.48 6.18
CA TRP A 47 -1.72 10.09 6.26
C TRP A 47 -3.20 9.99 6.65
N LYS A 48 -3.87 11.11 6.94
CA LYS A 48 -5.30 11.16 7.34
C LYS A 48 -5.63 10.28 8.54
N VAL A 49 -4.68 10.14 9.46
CA VAL A 49 -4.85 9.38 10.70
C VAL A 49 -5.28 10.29 11.83
N SER A 50 -6.05 9.75 12.78
CA SER A 50 -6.42 10.53 13.98
C SER A 50 -5.28 10.58 14.99
N LYS A 51 -5.25 11.62 15.83
CA LYS A 51 -4.29 11.72 16.96
C LYS A 51 -4.41 10.54 17.92
N ARG A 52 -5.62 10.02 18.12
CA ARG A 52 -5.88 8.84 18.97
C ARG A 52 -5.25 7.59 18.39
N THR A 53 -5.35 7.41 17.07
CA THR A 53 -4.72 6.30 16.33
C THR A 53 -3.20 6.35 16.47
N LEU A 54 -2.58 7.52 16.30
CA LEU A 54 -1.14 7.71 16.49
C LEU A 54 -0.70 7.38 17.92
N ALA A 55 -1.47 7.80 18.93
CA ALA A 55 -1.18 7.46 20.32
C ALA A 55 -1.26 5.95 20.58
N THR A 56 -2.25 5.26 20.01
CA THR A 56 -2.36 3.80 20.06
C THR A 56 -1.16 3.12 19.39
N TRP A 57 -0.78 3.52 18.18
CA TRP A 57 0.36 2.95 17.47
C TRP A 57 1.68 3.11 18.21
N ARG A 58 1.87 4.25 18.88
CA ARG A 58 3.04 4.48 19.75
C ARG A 58 3.02 3.60 20.98
N LYS A 59 1.85 3.43 21.61
CA LYS A 59 1.68 2.56 22.79
C LYS A 59 1.92 1.09 22.46
N GLU A 60 1.47 0.66 21.29
CA GLU A 60 1.58 -0.72 20.80
C GLU A 60 2.94 -1.00 20.12
N GLY A 61 3.79 0.01 19.94
CA GLY A 61 5.10 -0.14 19.31
C GLY A 61 5.03 -0.44 17.80
N ILE A 62 3.92 -0.10 17.16
CA ILE A 62 3.67 -0.35 15.73
C ILE A 62 4.50 0.62 14.87
N ILE A 63 4.62 1.87 15.30
CA ILE A 63 5.39 2.91 14.60
C ILE A 63 6.56 3.40 15.45
N GLY A 64 7.74 3.51 14.82
CA GLY A 64 8.90 4.12 15.43
C GLY A 64 8.74 5.65 15.54
N TYR A 65 9.18 6.23 16.64
CA TYR A 65 9.16 7.66 16.86
C TYR A 65 10.34 8.11 17.74
N VAL A 66 10.65 9.40 17.68
CA VAL A 66 11.62 10.05 18.55
C VAL A 66 10.91 11.15 19.31
N GLN A 67 11.09 11.19 20.62
CA GLN A 67 10.60 12.28 21.45
C GLN A 67 11.75 13.25 21.77
N VAL A 68 11.57 14.52 21.41
CA VAL A 68 12.49 15.60 21.77
C VAL A 68 11.73 16.58 22.64
N ALA A 69 12.09 16.63 23.92
CA ALA A 69 11.35 17.34 24.96
C ALA A 69 9.87 16.91 25.00
N ASN A 70 8.94 17.83 24.69
CA ASN A 70 7.50 17.56 24.72
C ASN A 70 6.89 17.38 23.32
N LYS A 71 7.73 17.25 22.28
CA LYS A 71 7.30 17.01 20.89
C LYS A 71 7.71 15.64 20.40
N ILE A 72 6.86 15.06 19.58
CA ILE A 72 7.05 13.75 18.98
C ILE A 72 7.32 13.95 17.50
N TRP A 73 8.35 13.24 17.03
CA TRP A 73 8.85 13.30 15.67
C TRP A 73 8.88 11.89 15.08
N TYR A 74 8.55 11.80 13.80
CA TYR A 74 8.55 10.58 13.02
C TYR A 74 9.62 10.73 11.93
N PRO A 75 10.81 10.15 12.15
CA PRO A 75 11.85 10.12 11.13
C PRO A 75 11.36 9.42 9.87
N ARG A 76 11.86 9.85 8.72
CA ARG A 76 11.55 9.19 7.44
C ARG A 76 11.74 7.68 7.48
N GLN A 77 12.86 7.20 8.03
CA GLN A 77 13.13 5.77 8.14
C GLN A 77 12.03 5.01 8.92
N ALA A 78 11.51 5.60 10.00
CA ALA A 78 10.45 4.97 10.79
C ALA A 78 9.12 4.92 10.03
N LYS A 79 8.80 6.01 9.31
CA LYS A 79 7.64 6.06 8.42
C LYS A 79 7.75 5.03 7.28
N GLU A 80 8.91 4.94 6.65
CA GLU A 80 9.18 3.99 5.56
C GLU A 80 9.17 2.54 6.06
N GLN A 81 9.70 2.24 7.24
CA GLN A 81 9.60 0.91 7.85
C GLN A 81 8.17 0.57 8.21
N PHE A 82 7.41 1.53 8.75
CA PHE A 82 5.98 1.35 9.00
C PHE A 82 5.25 1.04 7.69
N ILE A 83 5.55 1.78 6.63
CA ILE A 83 5.00 1.54 5.30
C ILE A 83 5.43 0.17 4.78
N ALA A 84 6.72 -0.19 4.79
CA ALA A 84 7.16 -1.48 4.27
C ALA A 84 6.56 -2.67 5.05
N LYS A 85 6.27 -2.50 6.33
CA LYS A 85 5.73 -3.55 7.20
C LYS A 85 4.21 -3.64 7.18
N TYR A 86 3.51 -2.51 7.07
CA TYR A 86 2.05 -2.40 7.20
C TYR A 86 1.35 -1.90 5.94
N LEU A 87 2.08 -1.31 4.99
CA LEU A 87 1.54 -0.89 3.71
C LEU A 87 1.55 -2.09 2.76
N ILE A 88 0.36 -2.63 2.61
CA ILE A 88 0.01 -3.39 1.44
C ILE A 88 -0.29 -2.35 0.34
N ILE A 89 0.40 -2.46 -0.79
CA ILE A 89 0.28 -1.53 -1.92
C ILE A 89 -1.21 -1.45 -2.32
N PRO A 90 -1.83 -0.26 -2.33
CA PRO A 90 -3.25 -0.09 -2.65
C PRO A 90 -3.49 -0.10 -4.18
N ASP A 91 -2.96 -1.12 -4.85
CA ASP A 91 -3.25 -1.45 -6.24
C ASP A 91 -3.00 -2.96 -6.35
N ALA A 92 -3.95 -3.87 -6.11
CA ALA A 92 -5.33 -3.87 -6.54
C ALA A 92 -6.28 -4.43 -5.47
N LYS A 93 -7.14 -3.54 -4.97
CA LYS A 93 -8.51 -3.73 -4.44
C LYS A 93 -8.81 -4.72 -3.29
N TYR A 94 -8.05 -5.78 -2.99
CA TYR A 94 -8.46 -6.77 -1.97
C TYR A 94 -7.31 -7.35 -1.13
N LEU A 95 -7.26 -6.92 0.15
CA LEU A 95 -6.19 -7.22 1.12
C LEU A 95 -6.35 -8.55 1.86
N VAL A 96 -6.56 -9.67 1.15
CA VAL A 96 -6.65 -10.98 1.82
C VAL A 96 -5.25 -11.52 2.11
N GLN A 97 -5.05 -12.20 3.24
CA GLN A 97 -3.80 -12.90 3.49
C GLN A 97 -3.66 -14.02 2.45
N VAL A 98 -2.60 -14.02 1.64
CA VAL A 98 -2.44 -15.03 0.58
C VAL A 98 -1.34 -16.02 0.97
N HIS A 99 -1.67 -17.32 0.95
CA HIS A 99 -0.66 -18.37 1.02
C HIS A 99 -0.38 -18.90 -0.39
N LYS A 100 0.86 -18.70 -0.86
CA LYS A 100 1.37 -19.34 -2.08
C LYS A 100 1.60 -20.82 -1.78
N LEU A 101 0.72 -21.68 -2.29
CA LEU A 101 0.88 -23.12 -2.22
C LEU A 101 1.37 -23.65 -3.57
N ASP A 102 2.31 -24.59 -3.55
CA ASP A 102 2.60 -25.39 -4.75
C ASP A 102 1.34 -26.17 -5.14
N ALA A 103 1.00 -26.18 -6.43
CA ALA A 103 -0.19 -26.86 -6.97
C ALA A 103 -0.32 -28.33 -6.51
N VAL A 104 0.80 -28.98 -6.21
CA VAL A 104 0.89 -30.37 -5.70
C VAL A 104 0.35 -30.53 -4.27
N GLN A 105 0.38 -29.49 -3.44
CA GLN A 105 -0.16 -29.53 -2.07
C GLN A 105 -1.67 -29.27 -2.05
N LEU A 106 -2.18 -28.45 -2.96
CA LEU A 106 -3.61 -28.14 -3.09
C LEU A 106 -4.43 -29.33 -3.64
N VAL A 107 -3.87 -30.09 -4.59
CA VAL A 107 -4.50 -31.33 -5.10
C VAL A 107 -4.62 -32.40 -4.00
N LYS A 108 -3.81 -32.33 -2.94
CA LYS A 108 -3.89 -33.25 -1.79
C LYS A 108 -4.90 -32.82 -0.74
N SER A 109 -5.25 -31.54 -0.65
CA SER A 109 -6.38 -31.05 0.15
C SER A 109 -7.65 -31.20 -0.69
N VAL A 110 -8.43 -32.23 -0.39
CA VAL A 110 -9.66 -32.69 -1.07
C VAL A 110 -10.82 -31.66 -1.02
N GLU A 111 -10.56 -30.37 -0.81
CA GLU A 111 -11.60 -29.35 -0.69
C GLU A 111 -11.78 -28.61 -2.00
N GLN A 112 -13.03 -28.65 -2.50
CA GLN A 112 -13.47 -27.81 -3.61
C GLN A 112 -13.12 -26.35 -3.30
N VAL A 113 -12.29 -25.75 -4.15
CA VAL A 113 -11.93 -24.33 -4.08
C VAL A 113 -12.79 -23.56 -5.08
N SER A 114 -13.28 -22.40 -4.65
CA SER A 114 -14.08 -21.49 -5.48
C SER A 114 -13.42 -20.11 -5.53
N THR A 115 -13.70 -19.34 -6.56
CA THR A 115 -13.23 -17.96 -6.64
C THR A 115 -14.19 -17.01 -5.92
N PRO A 116 -13.70 -15.90 -5.32
CA PRO A 116 -14.58 -14.86 -4.74
C PRO A 116 -15.62 -14.33 -5.73
N GLU A 117 -15.31 -14.32 -7.02
CA GLU A 117 -16.20 -13.90 -8.11
C GLU A 117 -17.36 -14.86 -8.34
N GLU A 118 -17.13 -16.17 -8.23
CA GLU A 118 -18.19 -17.18 -8.30
C GLU A 118 -19.14 -17.06 -7.11
N VAL A 119 -18.61 -16.86 -5.90
CA VAL A 119 -19.41 -16.67 -4.69
C VAL A 119 -20.27 -15.39 -4.78
N ALA A 120 -19.70 -14.30 -5.29
CA ALA A 120 -20.42 -13.06 -5.54
C ALA A 120 -21.61 -13.26 -6.48
N LYS A 121 -21.44 -14.07 -7.54
CA LYS A 121 -22.51 -14.41 -8.49
C LYS A 121 -23.62 -15.27 -7.89
N MET A 122 -23.31 -16.16 -6.95
CA MET A 122 -24.30 -17.05 -6.31
C MET A 122 -25.36 -16.27 -5.52
N GLU A 123 -24.93 -15.23 -4.80
CA GLU A 123 -25.82 -14.42 -3.96
C GLU A 123 -26.27 -13.10 -4.62
N ASN A 124 -25.80 -12.82 -5.84
CA ASN A 124 -26.02 -11.55 -6.56
C ASN A 124 -25.53 -10.33 -5.74
N ILE A 125 -24.32 -10.42 -5.18
CA ILE A 125 -23.69 -9.40 -4.34
C ILE A 125 -22.43 -8.88 -5.03
N ASP A 126 -22.02 -7.65 -4.71
CA ASP A 126 -20.72 -7.13 -5.15
C ASP A 126 -19.57 -7.97 -4.58
N VAL A 127 -18.63 -8.35 -5.44
CA VAL A 127 -17.43 -9.12 -5.07
C VAL A 127 -16.65 -8.45 -3.93
N GLU A 128 -16.71 -7.13 -3.82
CA GLU A 128 -16.09 -6.38 -2.73
C GLU A 128 -16.62 -6.74 -1.35
N VAL A 129 -17.90 -7.15 -1.24
CA VAL A 129 -18.48 -7.60 0.03
C VAL A 129 -17.83 -8.91 0.48
N VAL A 130 -17.59 -9.83 -0.46
CA VAL A 130 -16.91 -11.11 -0.20
C VAL A 130 -15.50 -10.86 0.33
N TYR A 131 -14.74 -10.00 -0.34
CA TYR A 131 -13.39 -9.66 0.10
C TYR A 131 -13.33 -8.91 1.44
N ARG A 132 -14.27 -7.98 1.69
CA ARG A 132 -14.36 -7.31 2.99
C ARG A 132 -14.65 -8.31 4.12
N TRP A 133 -15.51 -9.29 3.87
CA TRP A 133 -15.81 -10.33 4.84
C TRP A 133 -14.60 -11.23 5.12
N LEU A 134 -13.90 -11.69 4.09
CA LEU A 134 -12.67 -12.49 4.22
C LEU A 134 -11.62 -11.76 5.06
N ASN A 135 -11.43 -10.46 4.81
CA ASN A 135 -10.50 -9.62 5.56
C ASN A 135 -10.94 -9.43 7.02
N HIS A 136 -12.24 -9.21 7.25
CA HIS A 136 -12.77 -9.03 8.60
C HIS A 136 -12.61 -10.29 9.45
N LYS A 137 -12.79 -11.47 8.86
CA LYS A 137 -12.61 -12.76 9.52
C LYS A 137 -11.15 -13.18 9.70
N GLY A 138 -10.22 -12.49 9.03
CA GLY A 138 -8.80 -12.85 9.05
C GLY A 138 -8.52 -14.13 8.26
N TYR A 139 -9.35 -14.44 7.26
CA TYR A 139 -9.17 -15.62 6.43
C TYR A 139 -8.02 -15.43 5.45
N SER A 140 -7.34 -16.54 5.18
CA SER A 140 -6.35 -16.61 4.12
C SER A 140 -6.95 -17.16 2.83
N CYS A 141 -6.64 -16.54 1.70
CA CYS A 141 -6.91 -17.05 0.35
C CYS A 141 -5.71 -17.80 -0.19
N LEU A 142 -5.97 -18.64 -1.19
CA LEU A 142 -4.95 -19.37 -1.94
C LEU A 142 -4.80 -18.67 -3.30
N GLU A 143 -3.57 -18.42 -3.75
CA GLU A 143 -3.31 -17.83 -5.07
C GLU A 143 -2.65 -18.87 -5.98
N ILE A 144 -3.27 -19.11 -7.15
CA ILE A 144 -2.73 -19.96 -8.23
C ILE A 144 -2.87 -19.20 -9.54
N ASP A 145 -1.80 -19.10 -10.33
CA ASP A 145 -1.81 -18.46 -11.65
C ASP A 145 -2.46 -17.06 -11.69
N SER A 146 -2.24 -16.27 -10.63
CA SER A 146 -2.82 -14.93 -10.43
C SER A 146 -4.34 -14.91 -10.19
N GLN A 147 -4.94 -16.04 -9.86
CA GLN A 147 -6.33 -16.16 -9.41
C GLN A 147 -6.39 -16.51 -7.92
N LEU A 148 -7.35 -15.88 -7.22
CA LEU A 148 -7.59 -16.12 -5.80
C LEU A 148 -8.69 -17.16 -5.60
N PHE A 149 -8.42 -18.08 -4.69
CA PHE A 149 -9.28 -19.19 -4.34
C PHE A 149 -9.58 -19.16 -2.83
N ILE A 150 -10.82 -19.47 -2.50
CA ILE A 150 -11.30 -19.69 -1.14
C ILE A 150 -11.80 -21.12 -0.99
N THR A 151 -11.62 -21.66 0.20
CA THR A 151 -12.00 -23.02 0.58
C THR A 151 -13.52 -23.15 0.68
N LYS A 152 -14.04 -24.36 0.45
CA LYS A 152 -15.46 -24.68 0.63
C LYS A 152 -16.02 -24.21 1.99
N TYR A 153 -15.25 -24.36 3.07
CA TYR A 153 -15.65 -23.89 4.39
C TYR A 153 -15.91 -22.38 4.43
N GLN A 154 -15.02 -21.58 3.84
CA GLN A 154 -15.17 -20.12 3.77
C GLN A 154 -16.38 -19.72 2.92
N VAL A 155 -16.66 -20.47 1.84
CA VAL A 155 -17.85 -20.25 1.01
C VAL A 155 -19.12 -20.53 1.81
N GLU A 156 -19.22 -21.69 2.46
CA GLU A 156 -20.39 -22.08 3.24
C GLU A 156 -20.65 -21.11 4.41
N GLU A 157 -19.62 -20.66 5.11
CA GLU A 157 -19.77 -19.68 6.19
C GLU A 157 -20.25 -18.31 5.67
N PHE A 158 -19.75 -17.87 4.50
CA PHE A 158 -20.23 -16.65 3.86
C PHE A 158 -21.72 -16.75 3.49
N LEU A 159 -22.12 -17.85 2.86
CA LEU A 159 -23.52 -18.08 2.46
C LEU A 159 -24.46 -18.16 3.66
N ASN A 160 -24.04 -18.82 4.74
CA ASN A 160 -24.82 -18.89 5.97
C ASN A 160 -25.05 -17.50 6.58
N ARG A 161 -24.02 -16.64 6.61
CA ARG A 161 -24.15 -15.25 7.07
C ARG A 161 -25.16 -14.47 6.22
N GLU A 162 -25.09 -14.54 4.90
CA GLU A 162 -26.00 -13.77 4.05
C GLU A 162 -27.44 -14.28 4.14
N ASN A 163 -27.65 -15.58 4.38
CA ASN A 163 -28.97 -16.15 4.66
C ASN A 163 -29.53 -15.76 6.03
N GLU A 164 -28.68 -15.57 7.06
CA GLU A 164 -29.10 -15.08 8.38
C GLU A 164 -29.45 -13.58 8.40
N ASN A 165 -28.95 -12.80 7.44
CA ASN A 165 -29.19 -11.36 7.32
C ASN A 165 -30.34 -10.99 6.36
N LYS A 166 -30.99 -11.98 5.73
CA LYS A 166 -32.19 -11.83 4.89
C LYS A 166 -33.47 -12.09 5.68
#